data_AF-A0A480AZ57-F1
#
_entry.id   AF-A0A480AZ57-F1
#
_cell.length_a   1.000
_cell.length_b   1.000
_cell.length_c   1.000
_cell.angle_alpha   90.00
_cell.angle_beta   90.00
_cell.angle_gamma   90.00
#
_symmetry.space_group_name_H-M   'P 1'
#
loop_
_entity.id
_entity.type
_entity.pdbx_description
1 polymer ?
#
loop_
_entity_poly.entity_id
_entity_poly.type
_entity_poly.pdbx_seq_one_letter_code
_entity_poly.pdbx_strand_id
1 'polypeptide(L)'
;MNSGGTAGTRGAAQTHWRTTLPRDSFFSRVQSWFSGSFHGRYLAYILAEIGKHHPTLVRELVCTSCRLGKRALPQPVFEPEFAFRGSTGIRRADLAVFANHEDEEPIVLIEIKYRDKLIPESEIKPAQLADYEFWRRSEAGRQLLILSRETLETPGVPTLTWTQAARLLRRHAGRSDLAKALIEHLEEEGIVMQNVDSKALIGFLKRILCSPNGAGVQVGNLDGPQEFARLLRNVKLLSARFNGDFKSAWKLAGAKHDSADDPAGTKDASIDFEVLPRLAAKIKDANLRAHDGTLNTRARDGGSVSVYARHSLGSGKGWLRVGYGFWIKVEKTSSHEKARLPTVYLYAWASSHEFAGDAAIYAEAKLSSFELISTKAEDSVDKVETLASKRLIEVLQELEANSTTTSKKQKMAINLLLKAIGAKLKPAKAG
;
A
#
# COMPACT_ATOMS: atom_id res chain seq x y z
N MET A 1 57.08 -36.97 54.41
CA MET A 1 57.35 -35.87 53.46
C MET A 1 56.27 -35.87 52.40
N ASN A 2 55.73 -34.68 52.16
CA ASN A 2 54.79 -34.23 51.12
C ASN A 2 53.30 -34.58 51.21
N SER A 3 52.62 -33.58 51.76
CA SER A 3 51.22 -33.12 51.66
C SER A 3 50.91 -32.30 50.39
N GLY A 4 49.61 -32.15 50.06
CA GLY A 4 49.00 -31.10 49.22
C GLY A 4 48.38 -31.64 47.93
N GLY A 5 47.07 -31.55 47.62
CA GLY A 5 46.17 -30.38 47.63
C GLY A 5 46.48 -29.52 46.39
N THR A 6 45.62 -29.11 45.45
CA THR A 6 44.17 -28.85 45.41
C THR A 6 43.75 -28.53 43.96
N ALA A 7 42.43 -28.46 43.75
CA ALA A 7 41.66 -28.05 42.56
C ALA A 7 42.18 -26.84 41.72
N GLY A 8 41.83 -26.85 40.42
CA GLY A 8 42.01 -25.74 39.47
C GLY A 8 40.97 -25.75 38.33
N THR A 9 39.85 -25.09 38.59
CA THR A 9 39.02 -24.25 37.69
C THR A 9 38.89 -24.58 36.18
N ARG A 10 37.66 -24.94 35.79
CA ARG A 10 37.13 -24.83 34.42
C ARG A 10 37.04 -23.34 34.04
N GLY A 11 37.85 -22.91 33.08
CA GLY A 11 37.69 -21.62 32.40
C GLY A 11 36.51 -21.68 31.43
N ALA A 12 35.46 -20.90 31.71
CA ALA A 12 34.43 -20.59 30.74
C ALA A 12 35.02 -19.69 29.65
N ALA A 13 35.04 -20.19 28.41
CA ALA A 13 35.39 -19.38 27.25
C ALA A 13 34.27 -18.35 26.99
N GLN A 14 34.47 -17.12 27.45
CA GLN A 14 33.71 -15.96 26.97
C GLN A 14 34.11 -15.70 25.51
N THR A 15 33.29 -16.17 24.58
CA THR A 15 33.36 -15.73 23.17
C THR A 15 32.78 -14.33 23.06
N HIS A 16 33.65 -13.32 23.03
CA HIS A 16 33.29 -11.96 22.63
C HIS A 16 32.97 -11.90 21.13
N TRP A 17 31.68 -11.87 20.79
CA TRP A 17 31.20 -11.57 19.44
C TRP A 17 30.93 -10.07 19.29
N ARG A 18 31.97 -9.24 19.38
CA ARG A 18 31.89 -7.85 18.89
C ARG A 18 32.47 -7.80 17.49
N THR A 19 31.61 -7.94 16.49
CA THR A 19 31.95 -7.58 15.11
C THR A 19 32.19 -6.09 15.02
N THR A 20 33.44 -5.68 14.80
CA THR A 20 33.80 -4.33 14.40
C THR A 20 33.10 -4.00 13.09
N LEU A 21 32.23 -2.97 13.09
CA LEU A 21 31.59 -2.46 11.87
C LEU A 21 32.65 -2.04 10.83
N PRO A 22 32.50 -2.35 9.54
CA PRO A 22 33.44 -1.92 8.50
C PRO A 22 33.47 -0.39 8.38
N ARG A 23 34.66 0.18 8.14
CA ARG A 23 34.95 1.62 7.99
C ARG A 23 34.45 2.25 6.68
N ASP A 24 33.41 1.71 6.06
CA ASP A 24 32.93 2.21 4.77
C ASP A 24 31.99 3.41 4.95
N SER A 25 32.20 4.45 4.15
CA SER A 25 31.35 5.64 4.17
C SER A 25 29.90 5.28 3.84
N PHE A 26 28.93 5.98 4.45
CA PHE A 26 27.49 5.80 4.19
C PHE A 26 27.17 5.79 2.68
N PHE A 27 27.81 6.67 1.91
CA PHE A 27 27.59 6.80 0.47
C PHE A 27 28.20 5.66 -0.37
N SER A 28 29.38 5.16 0.00
CA SER A 28 30.01 4.01 -0.68
C SER A 28 29.18 2.74 -0.52
N ARG A 29 28.61 2.59 0.68
CA ARG A 29 27.64 1.55 0.99
C ARG A 29 26.37 1.70 0.13
N VAL A 30 25.74 2.88 0.14
CA VAL A 30 24.56 3.21 -0.68
C VAL A 30 24.77 2.97 -2.19
N GLN A 31 25.95 3.28 -2.74
CA GLN A 31 26.25 3.03 -4.17
C GLN A 31 26.35 1.53 -4.52
N SER A 32 26.97 0.72 -3.65
CA SER A 32 26.98 -0.74 -3.84
C SER A 32 25.60 -1.39 -3.67
N TRP A 33 24.66 -0.66 -3.06
CA TRP A 33 23.33 -1.15 -2.68
C TRP A 33 22.27 -1.01 -3.76
N PHE A 34 22.40 -0.10 -4.73
CA PHE A 34 21.44 0.03 -5.84
C PHE A 34 21.57 -1.04 -6.93
N SER A 35 22.59 -1.91 -6.88
CA SER A 35 22.80 -3.01 -7.82
C SER A 35 22.25 -4.38 -7.35
N GLY A 36 21.63 -4.47 -6.17
CA GLY A 36 21.26 -5.75 -5.54
C GLY A 36 19.76 -5.94 -5.22
N SER A 37 19.34 -7.22 -5.15
CA SER A 37 17.97 -7.69 -4.86
C SER A 37 17.56 -7.63 -3.37
N PHE A 38 18.05 -6.65 -2.59
CA PHE A 38 17.91 -6.64 -1.11
C PHE A 38 17.01 -5.51 -0.57
N HIS A 39 15.84 -5.33 -1.17
CA HIS A 39 15.10 -4.07 -1.04
C HIS A 39 14.56 -3.74 0.37
N GLY A 40 14.13 -4.73 1.17
CA GLY A 40 13.64 -4.49 2.53
C GLY A 40 14.74 -4.04 3.51
N ARG A 41 15.96 -4.58 3.35
CA ARG A 41 17.09 -4.29 4.24
C ARG A 41 17.54 -2.84 4.13
N TYR A 42 17.48 -2.23 2.95
CA TYR A 42 17.84 -0.82 2.79
C TYR A 42 16.99 0.09 3.68
N LEU A 43 15.70 -0.21 3.80
CA LEU A 43 14.80 0.55 4.66
C LEU A 43 15.14 0.37 6.15
N ALA A 44 15.61 -0.82 6.55
CA ALA A 44 16.10 -1.04 7.91
C ALA A 44 17.34 -0.22 8.22
N TYR A 45 18.31 -0.15 7.31
CA TYR A 45 19.49 0.70 7.46
C TYR A 45 19.12 2.18 7.56
N ILE A 46 18.20 2.65 6.72
CA ILE A 46 17.72 4.04 6.78
C ILE A 46 17.01 4.31 8.11
N LEU A 47 16.13 3.41 8.57
CA LEU A 47 15.47 3.52 9.86
C LEU A 47 16.47 3.51 11.04
N ALA A 48 17.50 2.67 10.98
CA ALA A 48 18.56 2.64 11.98
C ALA A 48 19.32 3.97 12.03
N GLU A 49 19.67 4.54 10.88
CA GLU A 49 20.36 5.83 10.81
C GLU A 49 19.46 6.99 11.29
N ILE A 50 18.17 6.98 10.94
CA ILE A 50 17.18 7.93 11.50
C ILE A 50 17.13 7.77 13.03
N GLY A 51 17.07 6.54 13.53
CA GLY A 51 17.02 6.25 14.97
C GLY A 51 18.28 6.66 15.71
N LYS A 52 19.45 6.59 15.06
CA LYS A 52 20.73 7.03 15.63
C LYS A 52 20.79 8.54 15.85
N HIS A 53 20.34 9.33 14.87
CA HIS A 53 20.38 10.81 14.97
C HIS A 53 19.14 11.39 15.65
N HIS A 54 18.00 10.70 15.55
CA HIS A 54 16.71 11.13 16.07
C HIS A 54 15.98 9.96 16.74
N PRO A 55 16.47 9.43 17.87
CA PRO A 55 15.92 8.23 18.50
C PRO A 55 14.45 8.35 18.89
N THR A 56 13.97 9.56 19.18
CA THR A 56 12.56 9.81 19.53
C THR A 56 11.59 9.47 18.39
N LEU A 57 12.03 9.60 17.14
CA LEU A 57 11.22 9.34 15.93
C LEU A 57 10.88 7.86 15.82
N VAL A 58 11.92 7.03 15.74
CA VAL A 58 11.77 5.57 15.58
C VAL A 58 11.22 4.95 16.87
N ARG A 59 11.54 5.52 18.04
CA ARG A 59 10.90 5.14 19.30
C ARG A 59 9.38 5.33 19.27
N GLU A 60 8.88 6.46 18.78
CA GLU A 60 7.43 6.67 18.69
C GLU A 60 6.79 5.63 17.76
N LEU A 61 7.39 5.41 16.59
CA LEU A 61 6.96 4.36 15.66
C LEU A 61 6.83 3.01 16.38
N VAL A 62 7.88 2.56 17.07
CA VAL A 62 7.92 1.26 17.75
C VAL A 62 6.95 1.20 18.93
N CYS A 63 6.98 2.19 19.83
CA CYS A 63 6.14 2.21 21.02
C CYS A 63 4.64 2.25 20.68
N THR A 64 4.24 3.08 19.73
CA THR A 64 2.83 3.16 19.31
C THR A 64 2.36 1.85 18.70
N SER A 65 3.20 1.21 17.89
CA SER A 65 2.81 0.03 17.11
C SER A 65 2.80 -1.24 17.96
N CYS A 66 3.80 -1.40 18.82
CA CYS A 66 3.91 -2.53 19.73
C CYS A 66 3.17 -2.32 21.06
N ARG A 67 2.46 -1.19 21.22
CA ARG A 67 1.76 -0.80 22.47
C ARG A 67 2.68 -0.78 23.69
N LEU A 68 3.95 -0.43 23.49
CA LEU A 68 4.92 -0.29 24.57
C LEU A 68 4.80 1.09 25.22
N GLY A 69 4.90 1.16 26.54
CA GLY A 69 5.00 2.44 27.24
C GLY A 69 6.26 3.19 26.81
N LYS A 70 6.22 4.54 26.77
CA LYS A 70 7.38 5.37 26.36
C LYS A 70 8.65 5.10 27.19
N ARG A 71 8.49 4.60 28.42
CA ARG A 71 9.59 4.23 29.34
C ARG A 71 10.24 2.88 29.01
N ALA A 72 9.66 2.09 28.10
CA ALA A 72 10.23 0.81 27.67
C ALA A 72 11.48 0.99 26.78
N LEU A 73 11.64 2.17 26.17
CA LEU A 73 12.77 2.52 25.31
C LEU A 73 13.39 3.85 25.78
N PRO A 74 14.07 3.86 26.95
CA PRO A 74 14.65 5.08 27.50
C PRO A 74 15.80 5.62 26.64
N GLN A 75 16.69 4.76 26.15
CA GLN A 75 17.84 5.11 25.31
C GLN A 75 17.98 4.10 24.16
N PRO A 76 17.04 4.09 23.20
CA PRO A 76 16.97 3.01 22.23
C PRO A 76 18.17 2.99 21.30
N VAL A 77 18.67 1.78 21.04
CA VAL A 77 19.67 1.50 20.00
C VAL A 77 19.01 0.70 18.89
N PHE A 78 19.33 1.06 17.65
CA PHE A 78 18.73 0.50 16.45
C PHE A 78 19.83 -0.19 15.64
N GLU A 79 19.77 -1.52 15.55
CA GLU A 79 20.80 -2.33 14.91
C GLU A 79 20.24 -3.12 13.71
N PRO A 80 20.67 -2.81 12.48
CA PRO A 80 20.25 -3.56 11.30
C PRO A 80 20.95 -4.93 11.23
N GLU A 81 20.30 -5.91 10.59
CA GLU A 81 20.85 -7.25 10.36
C GLU A 81 21.27 -8.05 11.62
N PHE A 82 20.65 -7.75 12.76
CA PHE A 82 20.92 -8.39 14.04
C PHE A 82 20.65 -9.90 14.02
N ALA A 83 21.63 -10.69 14.46
CA ALA A 83 21.52 -12.13 14.49
C ALA A 83 20.85 -12.62 15.79
N PHE A 84 19.78 -13.39 15.68
CA PHE A 84 19.04 -13.94 16.82
C PHE A 84 18.85 -15.45 16.71
N ARG A 85 18.59 -16.11 17.84
CA ARG A 85 18.31 -17.55 17.88
C ARG A 85 16.82 -17.82 17.61
N GLY A 86 16.54 -18.43 16.46
CA GLY A 86 15.23 -18.98 16.10
C GLY A 86 15.06 -20.44 16.54
N SER A 87 13.93 -21.04 16.20
CA SER A 87 13.62 -22.45 16.48
C SER A 87 14.42 -23.41 15.60
N THR A 88 14.80 -22.98 14.40
CA THR A 88 15.52 -23.78 13.40
C THR A 88 17.01 -23.42 13.28
N GLY A 89 17.50 -22.44 14.04
CA GLY A 89 18.90 -22.00 14.02
C GLY A 89 19.05 -20.48 14.16
N ILE A 90 20.20 -19.96 13.76
CA ILE A 90 20.46 -18.51 13.77
C ILE A 90 19.74 -17.85 12.59
N ARG A 91 19.02 -16.77 12.87
CA ARG A 91 18.35 -15.91 11.91
C ARG A 91 18.85 -14.48 12.02
N ARG A 92 18.56 -13.67 11.02
CA ARG A 92 18.85 -12.23 11.04
C ARG A 92 17.56 -11.46 10.90
N ALA A 93 17.36 -10.51 11.81
CA ALA A 93 16.28 -9.55 11.70
C ALA A 93 16.69 -8.38 10.80
N ASP A 94 15.72 -7.78 10.11
CA ASP A 94 16.01 -6.58 9.31
C ASP A 94 16.47 -5.44 10.23
N LEU A 95 15.77 -5.22 11.35
CA LEU A 95 16.14 -4.25 12.37
C LEU A 95 15.82 -4.76 13.78
N ALA A 96 16.76 -4.64 14.70
CA ALA A 96 16.58 -4.88 16.13
C ALA A 96 16.56 -3.56 16.91
N VAL A 97 15.74 -3.52 17.97
CA VAL A 97 15.60 -2.36 18.85
C VAL A 97 15.88 -2.78 20.29
N PHE A 98 16.93 -2.21 20.86
CA PHE A 98 17.35 -2.39 22.24
C PHE A 98 16.77 -1.26 23.09
N ALA A 99 16.54 -1.50 24.39
CA ALA A 99 16.03 -0.46 25.27
C ALA A 99 17.12 0.54 25.68
N ASN A 100 18.35 0.04 25.82
CA ASN A 100 19.58 0.76 26.15
C ASN A 100 20.78 0.26 25.33
N HIS A 101 21.88 1.01 25.39
CA HIS A 101 23.14 0.67 24.73
C HIS A 101 23.94 -0.45 25.40
N GLU A 102 23.62 -0.78 26.66
CA GLU A 102 24.26 -1.84 27.43
C GLU A 102 23.52 -3.18 27.32
N ASP A 103 22.30 -3.18 26.75
CA ASP A 103 21.50 -4.38 26.64
C ASP A 103 22.13 -5.35 25.63
N GLU A 104 22.26 -6.63 26.00
CA GLU A 104 22.80 -7.67 25.11
C GLU A 104 21.74 -8.26 24.17
N GLU A 105 20.47 -8.12 24.52
CA GLU A 105 19.34 -8.67 23.76
C GLU A 105 18.31 -7.57 23.44
N PRO A 106 17.74 -7.56 22.21
CA PRO A 106 16.78 -6.54 21.84
C PRO A 106 15.40 -6.83 22.44
N ILE A 107 14.60 -5.77 22.62
CA ILE A 107 13.21 -5.92 23.08
C ILE A 107 12.23 -6.01 21.91
N VAL A 108 12.58 -5.46 20.73
CA VAL A 108 11.76 -5.53 19.52
C VAL A 108 12.62 -5.99 18.35
N LEU A 109 12.11 -6.96 17.59
CA LEU A 109 12.59 -7.25 16.24
C LEU A 109 11.58 -6.71 15.22
N ILE A 110 12.10 -6.11 14.16
CA ILE A 110 11.32 -5.54 13.07
C ILE A 110 11.67 -6.30 11.78
N GLU A 111 10.63 -6.81 11.11
CA GLU A 111 10.71 -7.45 9.79
C GLU A 111 10.09 -6.51 8.74
N ILE A 112 10.80 -6.26 7.64
CA ILE A 112 10.38 -5.34 6.58
C ILE A 112 10.02 -6.12 5.31
N LYS A 113 8.74 -6.04 4.95
CA LYS A 113 8.16 -6.62 3.74
C LYS A 113 7.88 -5.54 2.71
N TYR A 114 8.91 -5.26 1.91
CA TYR A 114 8.90 -4.18 0.92
C TYR A 114 8.36 -4.60 -0.45
N ARG A 115 9.09 -5.47 -1.17
CA ARG A 115 8.62 -6.13 -2.40
C ARG A 115 8.37 -7.63 -2.22
N ASP A 116 8.87 -8.18 -1.11
CA ASP A 116 8.69 -9.58 -0.74
C ASP A 116 7.38 -9.76 0.02
N LYS A 117 6.54 -10.70 -0.42
CA LYS A 117 5.36 -11.10 0.35
C LYS A 117 5.82 -11.85 1.60
N LEU A 118 5.07 -11.74 2.71
CA LEU A 118 5.03 -12.85 3.65
C LEU A 118 4.31 -13.96 2.93
N ILE A 119 5.09 -14.93 2.47
CA ILE A 119 4.59 -16.02 1.67
C ILE A 119 3.69 -16.86 2.58
N PRO A 120 2.36 -16.89 2.39
CA PRO A 120 1.53 -17.75 3.22
C PRO A 120 1.59 -19.20 2.73
N GLU A 121 1.87 -19.45 1.44
CA GLU A 121 1.78 -20.78 0.82
C GLU A 121 2.74 -20.91 -0.38
N SER A 122 4.04 -21.04 -0.08
CA SER A 122 4.93 -21.82 -0.95
C SER A 122 5.52 -22.91 -0.09
N GLU A 123 5.57 -24.13 -0.62
CA GLU A 123 6.14 -25.33 0.02
C GLU A 123 7.61 -25.18 0.45
N ILE A 124 8.20 -23.99 0.29
CA ILE A 124 9.53 -23.60 0.74
C ILE A 124 9.40 -22.25 1.50
N LYS A 125 9.56 -22.27 2.84
CA LYS A 125 9.65 -21.15 3.83
C LYS A 125 8.48 -20.86 4.82
N PRO A 126 7.79 -21.86 5.41
CA PRO A 126 7.12 -21.70 6.71
C PRO A 126 8.06 -21.35 7.89
N ALA A 127 9.38 -21.51 7.75
CA ALA A 127 10.34 -21.41 8.85
C ALA A 127 10.54 -19.99 9.43
N GLN A 128 10.36 -18.93 8.63
CA GLN A 128 10.79 -17.58 9.06
C GLN A 128 9.92 -16.99 10.17
N LEU A 129 8.60 -16.98 10.03
CA LEU A 129 7.70 -16.48 11.08
C LEU A 129 7.79 -17.34 12.35
N ALA A 130 7.95 -18.66 12.19
CA ALA A 130 8.11 -19.57 13.33
C ALA A 130 9.37 -19.26 14.16
N ASP A 131 10.47 -18.87 13.51
CA ASP A 131 11.69 -18.45 14.21
C ASP A 131 11.50 -17.15 15.00
N TYR A 132 10.80 -16.16 14.42
CA TYR A 132 10.46 -14.93 15.13
C TYR A 132 9.49 -15.15 16.28
N GLU A 133 8.47 -16.00 16.09
CA GLU A 133 7.54 -16.36 17.15
C GLU A 133 8.24 -17.09 18.29
N PHE A 134 9.18 -17.99 17.97
CA PHE A 134 10.01 -18.68 18.95
C PHE A 134 10.81 -17.67 19.78
N TRP A 135 11.53 -16.75 19.13
CA TRP A 135 12.29 -15.70 19.80
C TRP A 135 11.40 -14.77 20.66
N ARG A 136 10.21 -14.42 20.15
CA ARG A 136 9.26 -13.58 20.87
C ARG A 136 8.72 -14.27 22.13
N ARG A 137 8.51 -15.60 22.08
CA ARG A 137 7.99 -16.39 23.20
C ARG A 137 9.05 -16.83 24.19
N SER A 138 10.34 -16.75 23.85
CA SER A 138 11.41 -17.21 24.73
C SER A 138 11.64 -16.31 25.95
N GLU A 139 11.16 -15.06 25.91
CA GLU A 139 11.27 -14.13 27.04
C GLU A 139 10.07 -13.17 27.08
N ALA A 140 9.62 -12.83 28.28
CA ALA A 140 8.52 -11.89 28.47
C ALA A 140 8.93 -10.47 28.04
N GLY A 141 8.02 -9.76 27.38
CA GLY A 141 8.23 -8.37 26.95
C GLY A 141 8.80 -8.21 25.54
N ARG A 142 9.32 -9.27 24.92
CA ARG A 142 9.78 -9.25 23.52
C ARG A 142 8.63 -9.00 22.55
N GLN A 143 8.87 -8.19 21.52
CA GLN A 143 7.88 -7.84 20.50
C GLN A 143 8.40 -8.11 19.10
N LEU A 144 7.49 -8.48 18.21
CA LEU A 144 7.73 -8.53 16.77
C LEU A 144 6.88 -7.46 16.10
N LEU A 145 7.48 -6.62 15.27
CA LEU A 145 6.78 -5.68 14.42
C LEU A 145 7.03 -6.03 12.95
N ILE A 146 5.96 -6.10 12.16
CA ILE A 146 6.06 -6.28 10.71
C ILE A 146 5.71 -4.95 10.04
N LEU A 147 6.62 -4.43 9.22
CA LEU A 147 6.36 -3.30 8.32
C LEU A 147 6.10 -3.84 6.91
N SER A 148 4.91 -3.65 6.37
CA SER A 148 4.53 -4.20 5.07
C SER A 148 4.04 -3.15 4.10
N ARG A 149 4.21 -3.42 2.80
CA ARG A 149 3.58 -2.60 1.75
C ARG A 149 2.05 -2.79 1.73
N GLU A 150 1.60 -4.03 1.85
CA GLU A 150 0.17 -4.40 1.81
C GLU A 150 -0.34 -4.60 3.23
N THR A 151 -1.64 -4.38 3.46
CA THR A 151 -2.28 -4.73 4.75
C THR A 151 -2.19 -6.23 4.96
N LEU A 152 -1.40 -6.62 5.95
CA LEU A 152 -1.15 -8.01 6.29
C LEU A 152 -1.66 -8.31 7.70
N GLU A 153 -2.40 -9.40 7.82
CA GLU A 153 -2.96 -9.87 9.08
C GLU A 153 -2.11 -11.04 9.58
N THR A 154 -1.34 -10.81 10.66
CA THR A 154 -0.62 -11.87 11.38
C THR A 154 -1.15 -11.93 12.81
N PRO A 155 -1.86 -13.01 13.21
CA PRO A 155 -2.47 -13.10 14.54
C PRO A 155 -1.47 -12.86 15.66
N GLY A 156 -1.78 -11.93 16.56
CA GLY A 156 -0.96 -11.62 17.73
C GLY A 156 0.38 -10.95 17.44
N VAL A 157 0.64 -10.50 16.20
CA VAL A 157 1.84 -9.77 15.79
C VAL A 157 1.43 -8.38 15.27
N PRO A 158 1.88 -7.29 15.91
CA PRO A 158 1.74 -5.94 15.37
C PRO A 158 2.23 -5.85 13.92
N THR A 159 1.35 -5.44 13.02
CA THR A 159 1.67 -5.20 11.61
C THR A 159 1.24 -3.79 11.25
N LEU A 160 2.14 -3.04 10.60
CA LEU A 160 1.88 -1.71 10.08
C LEU A 160 2.09 -1.69 8.59
N THR A 161 1.25 -0.94 7.88
CA THR A 161 1.58 -0.55 6.51
C THR A 161 2.61 0.57 6.51
N TRP A 162 3.37 0.68 5.42
CA TRP A 162 4.27 1.82 5.22
C TRP A 162 3.54 3.16 5.23
N THR A 163 2.27 3.21 4.85
CA THR A 163 1.44 4.43 4.99
C THR A 163 1.27 4.83 6.46
N GLN A 164 0.96 3.87 7.33
CA GLN A 164 0.83 4.13 8.76
C GLN A 164 2.18 4.51 9.39
N ALA A 165 3.26 3.84 8.99
CA ALA A 165 4.61 4.17 9.44
C ALA A 165 5.03 5.58 9.00
N ALA A 166 4.79 5.94 7.73
CA ALA A 166 5.07 7.27 7.20
C ALA A 166 4.29 8.36 7.94
N ARG A 167 3.02 8.11 8.31
CA ARG A 167 2.24 9.06 9.13
C ARG A 167 2.91 9.37 10.46
N LEU A 168 3.43 8.34 11.14
CA LEU A 168 4.13 8.49 12.42
C LEU A 168 5.46 9.22 12.24
N LEU A 169 6.22 8.89 11.20
CA LEU A 169 7.48 9.57 10.87
C LEU A 169 7.26 11.04 10.46
N ARG A 170 6.20 11.35 9.72
CA ARG A 170 5.91 12.69 9.20
C ARG A 170 5.69 13.73 10.31
N ARG A 171 5.19 13.30 11.47
CA ARG A 171 5.03 14.17 12.67
C ARG A 171 6.33 14.84 13.11
N HIS A 172 7.48 14.25 12.76
CA HIS A 172 8.78 14.85 13.05
C HIS A 172 9.68 14.93 11.81
N ALA A 173 9.13 14.87 10.60
CA ALA A 173 9.91 15.00 9.36
C ALA A 173 10.65 16.34 9.27
N GLY A 174 10.12 17.41 9.90
CA GLY A 174 10.81 18.71 10.00
C GLY A 174 12.07 18.69 10.88
N ARG A 175 12.37 17.57 11.56
CA ARG A 175 13.58 17.39 12.38
C ARG A 175 14.61 16.49 11.73
N SER A 176 14.28 15.78 10.65
CA SER A 176 15.17 14.79 10.03
C SER A 176 14.97 14.77 8.51
N ASP A 177 15.96 15.28 7.78
CA ASP A 177 15.97 15.24 6.31
C ASP A 177 15.95 13.81 5.78
N LEU A 178 16.58 12.88 6.50
CA LEU A 178 16.59 11.46 6.13
C LEU A 178 15.19 10.82 6.28
N ALA A 179 14.44 11.18 7.33
CA ALA A 179 13.05 10.74 7.47
C ALA A 179 12.15 11.32 6.37
N LYS A 180 12.36 12.59 6.01
CA LYS A 180 11.66 13.25 4.91
C LYS A 180 11.96 12.55 3.57
N ALA A 181 13.24 12.33 3.26
CA ALA A 181 13.66 11.66 2.04
C ALA A 181 13.13 10.21 1.94
N LEU A 182 13.08 9.48 3.06
CA LEU A 182 12.47 8.15 3.11
C LEU A 182 10.98 8.21 2.76
N ILE A 183 10.22 9.14 3.34
CA ILE A 183 8.79 9.29 3.07
C ILE A 183 8.57 9.64 1.59
N GLU A 184 9.30 10.62 1.06
CA GLU A 184 9.20 11.05 -0.35
C GLU A 184 9.51 9.90 -1.30
N HIS A 185 10.56 9.11 -1.04
CA HIS A 185 10.88 7.93 -1.85
C HIS A 185 9.73 6.89 -1.86
N LEU A 186 9.15 6.60 -0.69
CA LEU A 186 8.04 5.65 -0.58
C LEU A 186 6.75 6.17 -1.25
N GLU A 187 6.53 7.48 -1.24
CA GLU A 187 5.44 8.15 -1.96
C GLU A 187 5.64 8.04 -3.48
N GLU A 188 6.86 8.26 -3.98
CA GLU A 188 7.20 8.14 -5.40
C GLU A 188 7.00 6.70 -5.93
N GLU A 189 7.41 5.69 -5.16
CA GLU A 189 7.20 4.29 -5.52
C GLU A 189 5.70 3.87 -5.45
N GLY A 190 4.86 4.67 -4.80
CA GLY A 190 3.43 4.40 -4.59
C GLY A 190 3.20 3.34 -3.51
N ILE A 191 3.96 3.41 -2.43
CA ILE A 191 3.91 2.53 -1.25
C ILE A 191 3.27 3.25 -0.05
N VAL A 192 3.31 4.59 -0.06
CA VAL A 192 2.67 5.46 0.91
C VAL A 192 1.56 6.27 0.24
N MET A 193 0.40 6.36 0.92
CA MET A 193 -0.71 7.21 0.49
C MET A 193 -0.31 8.68 0.56
N GLN A 194 -0.53 9.41 -0.53
CA GLN A 194 -0.19 10.83 -0.65
C GLN A 194 -1.42 11.69 -0.43
N ASN A 195 -1.30 12.75 0.35
CA ASN A 195 -2.28 13.83 0.29
C ASN A 195 -2.14 14.55 -1.06
N VAL A 196 -3.27 14.91 -1.65
CA VAL A 196 -3.34 15.60 -2.94
C VAL A 196 -3.86 17.01 -2.72
N ASP A 197 -3.19 18.02 -3.27
CA ASP A 197 -3.69 19.40 -3.19
C ASP A 197 -5.00 19.49 -3.97
N SER A 198 -6.10 19.67 -3.23
CA SER A 198 -7.45 19.73 -3.80
C SER A 198 -7.61 20.85 -4.80
N LYS A 199 -7.01 22.02 -4.56
CA LYS A 199 -7.17 23.20 -5.41
C LYS A 199 -6.47 23.00 -6.75
N ALA A 200 -5.23 22.53 -6.72
CA ALA A 200 -4.46 22.21 -7.91
C ALA A 200 -5.09 21.05 -8.69
N LEU A 201 -5.54 19.98 -8.02
CA LEU A 201 -6.25 18.89 -8.68
C LEU A 201 -7.55 19.37 -9.34
N ILE A 202 -8.41 20.12 -8.63
CA ILE A 202 -9.66 20.67 -9.19
C ILE A 202 -9.36 21.55 -10.40
N GLY A 203 -8.31 22.36 -10.33
CA GLY A 203 -7.89 23.20 -11.43
C GLY A 203 -7.53 22.41 -12.69
N PHE A 204 -6.85 21.28 -12.50
CA PHE A 204 -6.42 20.41 -13.58
C PHE A 204 -7.62 19.73 -14.23
N LEU A 205 -8.52 19.18 -13.41
CA LEU A 205 -9.74 18.54 -13.88
C LEU A 205 -10.64 19.55 -14.62
N LYS A 206 -10.76 20.79 -14.14
CA LYS A 206 -11.49 21.86 -14.84
C LYS A 206 -10.85 22.25 -16.17
N ARG A 207 -9.52 22.28 -16.25
CA ARG A 207 -8.81 22.55 -17.51
C ARG A 207 -9.11 21.48 -18.57
N ILE A 208 -9.27 20.22 -18.16
CA ILE A 208 -9.62 19.11 -19.05
C ILE A 208 -11.11 19.17 -19.44
N LEU A 209 -11.99 19.40 -18.45
CA LEU A 209 -13.44 19.21 -18.58
C LEU A 209 -14.24 20.46 -18.87
N CYS A 210 -13.68 21.67 -18.77
CA CYS A 210 -14.43 22.92 -18.98
C CYS A 210 -13.87 23.75 -20.13
N SER A 211 -14.71 24.63 -20.66
CA SER A 211 -14.34 25.58 -21.71
C SER A 211 -13.10 26.43 -21.33
N PRO A 212 -12.17 26.65 -22.27
CA PRO A 212 -10.92 27.37 -22.04
C PRO A 212 -11.08 28.88 -21.87
N ASN A 213 -12.31 29.42 -21.94
CA ASN A 213 -12.62 30.85 -21.74
C ASN A 213 -13.36 31.12 -20.40
N GLY A 214 -13.41 30.14 -19.48
CA GLY A 214 -14.03 30.27 -18.16
C GLY A 214 -13.29 29.47 -17.09
N ALA A 215 -13.97 28.53 -16.43
CA ALA A 215 -13.35 27.67 -15.41
C ALA A 215 -12.11 26.88 -15.90
N GLY A 216 -11.94 26.71 -17.22
CA GLY A 216 -10.75 26.12 -17.84
C GLY A 216 -9.54 27.08 -18.00
N VAL A 217 -9.70 28.39 -17.77
CA VAL A 217 -8.63 29.43 -17.85
C VAL A 217 -7.74 29.40 -16.59
N GLN A 218 -7.58 28.27 -15.89
CA GLN A 218 -6.64 28.23 -14.77
C GLN A 218 -5.20 28.21 -15.29
N VAL A 219 -4.71 29.39 -15.73
CA VAL A 219 -3.40 29.65 -16.34
C VAL A 219 -2.25 29.51 -15.34
N GLY A 220 -2.53 29.26 -14.05
CA GLY A 220 -1.54 29.09 -12.99
C GLY A 220 -1.52 27.72 -12.31
N ASN A 221 -1.98 26.65 -12.95
CA ASN A 221 -2.02 25.32 -12.32
C ASN A 221 -0.92 24.38 -12.85
N LEU A 222 0.34 24.76 -12.60
CA LEU A 222 1.51 23.96 -12.99
C LEU A 222 1.59 22.64 -12.21
N ASP A 223 1.12 22.63 -10.96
CA ASP A 223 1.19 21.46 -10.08
C ASP A 223 0.05 20.45 -10.33
N GLY A 224 -1.01 20.88 -11.02
CA GLY A 224 -2.19 20.06 -11.31
C GLY A 224 -1.91 18.66 -11.88
N PRO A 225 -1.06 18.50 -12.92
CA PRO A 225 -0.67 17.20 -13.44
C PRO A 225 0.04 16.32 -12.39
N GLN A 226 0.88 16.92 -11.54
CA GLN A 226 1.57 16.19 -10.47
C GLN A 226 0.57 15.69 -9.44
N GLU A 227 -0.39 16.52 -9.03
CA GLU A 227 -1.47 16.14 -8.12
C GLU A 227 -2.36 15.03 -8.70
N PHE A 228 -2.64 15.06 -10.00
CA PHE A 228 -3.35 13.98 -10.68
C PHE A 228 -2.53 12.68 -10.72
N ALA A 229 -1.21 12.76 -10.91
CA ALA A 229 -0.33 11.60 -10.80
C ALA A 229 -0.30 11.02 -9.38
N ARG A 230 -0.35 11.86 -8.33
CA ARG A 230 -0.52 11.39 -6.94
C ARG A 230 -1.82 10.63 -6.74
N LEU A 231 -2.94 11.13 -7.30
CA LEU A 231 -4.22 10.43 -7.27
C LEU A 231 -4.14 9.05 -7.95
N LEU A 232 -3.46 8.93 -9.10
CA LEU A 232 -3.22 7.64 -9.76
C LEU A 232 -2.38 6.70 -8.88
N ARG A 233 -1.33 7.19 -8.22
CA ARG A 233 -0.52 6.40 -7.28
C ARG A 233 -1.34 5.95 -6.06
N ASN A 234 -2.24 6.79 -5.57
CA ASN A 234 -3.15 6.43 -4.47
C ASN A 234 -4.11 5.29 -4.88
N VAL A 235 -4.62 5.30 -6.12
CA VAL A 235 -5.42 4.19 -6.66
C VAL A 235 -4.57 2.92 -6.86
N LYS A 236 -3.30 3.06 -7.28
CA LYS A 236 -2.34 1.94 -7.31
C LYS A 236 -2.14 1.32 -5.94
N LEU A 237 -2.01 2.14 -4.90
CA LEU A 237 -1.85 1.68 -3.52
C LEU A 237 -3.12 0.97 -3.02
N LEU A 238 -4.29 1.56 -3.27
CA LEU A 238 -5.59 0.92 -3.00
C LEU A 238 -5.69 -0.44 -3.69
N SER A 239 -5.21 -0.54 -4.93
CA SER A 239 -5.20 -1.82 -5.66
C SER A 239 -4.28 -2.86 -5.05
N ALA A 240 -3.14 -2.46 -4.48
CA ALA A 240 -2.18 -3.39 -3.89
C ALA A 240 -2.82 -4.25 -2.79
N ARG A 241 -3.81 -3.71 -2.05
CA ARG A 241 -4.60 -4.45 -1.06
C ARG A 241 -5.31 -5.69 -1.65
N PHE A 242 -5.78 -5.60 -2.88
CA PHE A 242 -6.57 -6.65 -3.53
C PHE A 242 -5.73 -7.50 -4.50
N ASN A 243 -4.57 -7.01 -4.96
CA ASN A 243 -3.71 -7.73 -5.91
C ASN A 243 -3.37 -9.15 -5.44
N GLY A 244 -3.06 -9.32 -4.15
CA GLY A 244 -2.81 -10.64 -3.56
C GLY A 244 -4.01 -11.59 -3.72
N ASP A 245 -5.21 -11.10 -3.42
CA ASP A 245 -6.44 -11.90 -3.46
C ASP A 245 -6.78 -12.31 -4.90
N PHE A 246 -6.70 -11.39 -5.87
CA PHE A 246 -6.95 -11.68 -7.28
C PHE A 246 -5.99 -12.73 -7.84
N LYS A 247 -4.69 -12.58 -7.59
CA LYS A 247 -3.68 -13.54 -8.07
C LYS A 247 -3.87 -14.92 -7.45
N SER A 248 -4.09 -14.98 -6.13
CA SER A 248 -4.30 -16.25 -5.42
C SER A 248 -5.58 -16.94 -5.87
N ALA A 249 -6.69 -16.20 -5.98
CA ALA A 249 -7.96 -16.74 -6.45
C ALA A 249 -7.86 -17.30 -7.87
N TRP A 250 -7.20 -16.59 -8.78
CA TRP A 250 -7.01 -17.05 -10.16
C TRP A 250 -6.12 -18.29 -10.26
N LYS A 251 -5.00 -18.31 -9.52
CA LYS A 251 -4.07 -19.45 -9.47
C LYS A 251 -4.77 -20.71 -8.93
N LEU A 252 -5.46 -20.61 -7.80
CA LEU A 252 -6.19 -21.73 -7.19
C LEU A 252 -7.32 -22.23 -8.09
N ALA A 253 -8.02 -21.34 -8.79
CA ALA A 253 -9.03 -21.72 -9.75
C ALA A 253 -8.43 -22.46 -10.97
N GLY A 254 -7.24 -22.07 -11.42
CA GLY A 254 -6.52 -22.74 -12.50
C GLY A 254 -6.08 -24.16 -12.15
N ALA A 255 -5.48 -24.34 -10.98
CA ALA A 255 -5.00 -25.63 -10.50
C ALA A 255 -6.11 -26.69 -10.38
N LYS A 256 -7.35 -26.29 -10.09
CA LYS A 256 -8.49 -27.23 -9.98
C LYS A 256 -9.11 -27.63 -11.33
N HIS A 257 -8.80 -26.91 -12.40
CA HIS A 257 -9.45 -27.07 -13.69
C HIS A 257 -8.50 -27.55 -14.80
N ASP A 258 -7.28 -28.01 -14.45
CA ASP A 258 -6.23 -28.50 -15.37
C ASP A 258 -5.99 -27.59 -16.60
N SER A 259 -6.33 -26.30 -16.45
CA SER A 259 -6.09 -25.29 -17.47
C SER A 259 -4.65 -24.81 -17.34
N ALA A 260 -3.90 -24.76 -18.45
CA ALA A 260 -2.61 -24.08 -18.48
C ALA A 260 -2.73 -22.69 -17.81
N ASP A 261 -1.71 -22.29 -17.06
CA ASP A 261 -1.68 -21.01 -16.37
C ASP A 261 -1.85 -19.87 -17.39
N ASP A 262 -3.06 -19.29 -17.45
CA ASP A 262 -3.30 -18.05 -18.20
C ASP A 262 -2.65 -16.90 -17.41
N PRO A 263 -1.58 -16.29 -17.94
CA PRO A 263 -0.84 -15.25 -17.24
C PRO A 263 -1.66 -13.97 -17.07
N ALA A 264 -2.81 -13.81 -17.71
CA ALA A 264 -3.62 -12.61 -17.60
C ALA A 264 -4.07 -12.35 -16.15
N GLY A 265 -4.49 -13.37 -15.41
CA GLY A 265 -4.95 -13.23 -14.02
C GLY A 265 -3.87 -13.30 -12.94
N THR A 266 -2.61 -13.42 -13.33
CA THR A 266 -1.46 -13.36 -12.40
C THR A 266 -0.75 -11.99 -12.42
N LYS A 267 -1.14 -11.11 -13.34
CA LYS A 267 -0.63 -9.73 -13.45
C LYS A 267 -1.18 -8.83 -12.35
N ASP A 268 -0.43 -7.77 -12.06
CA ASP A 268 -0.95 -6.67 -11.24
C ASP A 268 -2.05 -5.93 -12.00
N ALA A 269 -2.91 -5.21 -11.26
CA ALA A 269 -3.92 -4.37 -11.86
C ALA A 269 -3.29 -3.31 -12.78
N SER A 270 -3.94 -3.04 -13.91
CA SER A 270 -3.67 -1.82 -14.67
C SER A 270 -4.29 -0.64 -13.93
N ILE A 271 -3.57 0.47 -13.83
CA ILE A 271 -4.08 1.74 -13.30
C ILE A 271 -4.31 2.67 -14.48
N ASP A 272 -5.52 3.19 -14.61
CA ASP A 272 -5.93 3.98 -15.77
C ASP A 272 -6.96 5.05 -15.36
N PHE A 273 -7.32 5.90 -16.31
CA PHE A 273 -8.32 6.92 -16.13
C PHE A 273 -9.14 7.14 -17.41
N GLU A 274 -10.38 7.59 -17.25
CA GLU A 274 -11.25 7.97 -18.36
C GLU A 274 -11.79 9.37 -18.15
N VAL A 275 -11.89 10.14 -19.23
CA VAL A 275 -12.38 11.51 -19.22
C VAL A 275 -13.64 11.60 -20.06
N LEU A 276 -14.75 11.95 -19.43
CA LEU A 276 -16.05 12.08 -20.05
C LEU A 276 -16.51 13.55 -19.95
N PRO A 277 -16.17 14.40 -20.93
CA PRO A 277 -16.62 15.78 -20.93
C PRO A 277 -18.13 15.87 -21.18
N ARG A 278 -18.80 16.74 -20.44
CA ARG A 278 -20.19 17.12 -20.68
C ARG A 278 -20.24 18.35 -21.57
N LEU A 279 -21.18 18.34 -22.51
CA LEU A 279 -21.41 19.43 -23.45
C LEU A 279 -22.47 20.39 -22.91
N ALA A 280 -22.29 21.68 -23.17
CA ALA A 280 -23.28 22.68 -22.79
C ALA A 280 -24.59 22.48 -23.54
N ALA A 281 -25.71 22.43 -22.81
CA ALA A 281 -27.05 22.09 -23.31
C ALA A 281 -27.59 23.00 -24.45
N LYS A 282 -26.98 24.16 -24.71
CA LYS A 282 -27.46 25.15 -25.70
C LYS A 282 -26.53 25.32 -26.91
N ILE A 283 -25.61 24.39 -27.15
CA ILE A 283 -24.69 24.50 -28.27
C ILE A 283 -25.30 23.93 -29.54
N LYS A 284 -25.31 24.75 -30.60
CA LYS A 284 -25.70 24.34 -31.94
C LYS A 284 -24.68 23.34 -32.49
N ASP A 285 -25.12 22.32 -33.21
CA ASP A 285 -24.27 21.25 -33.79
C ASP A 285 -23.08 21.78 -34.59
N ALA A 286 -23.29 22.88 -35.34
CA ALA A 286 -22.23 23.55 -36.10
C ALA A 286 -21.05 24.04 -35.24
N ASN A 287 -21.24 24.17 -33.92
CA ASN A 287 -20.22 24.61 -32.96
C ASN A 287 -19.69 23.45 -32.10
N LEU A 288 -20.16 22.21 -32.28
CA LEU A 288 -19.67 21.05 -31.54
C LEU A 288 -18.33 20.55 -32.06
N ARG A 289 -18.05 20.76 -33.35
CA ARG A 289 -16.79 20.34 -33.99
C ARG A 289 -15.89 21.54 -34.23
N ALA A 290 -14.61 21.39 -33.96
CA ALA A 290 -13.59 22.28 -34.46
C ALA A 290 -13.35 22.03 -35.97
N HIS A 291 -12.61 22.91 -36.62
CA HIS A 291 -12.34 22.82 -38.06
C HIS A 291 -11.59 21.54 -38.47
N ASP A 292 -10.89 20.89 -37.54
CA ASP A 292 -10.19 19.61 -37.72
C ASP A 292 -11.09 18.38 -37.44
N GLY A 293 -12.38 18.59 -37.18
CA GLY A 293 -13.34 17.52 -36.88
C GLY A 293 -13.33 17.04 -35.42
N THR A 294 -12.45 17.55 -34.57
CA THR A 294 -12.38 17.23 -33.14
C THR A 294 -13.48 17.93 -32.33
N LEU A 295 -13.73 17.49 -31.10
CA LEU A 295 -14.69 18.16 -30.22
C LEU A 295 -14.21 19.58 -29.88
N ASN A 296 -15.04 20.59 -30.16
CA ASN A 296 -14.78 21.98 -29.78
C ASN A 296 -14.67 22.10 -28.25
N THR A 297 -13.48 22.42 -27.75
CA THR A 297 -13.22 22.57 -26.32
C THR A 297 -14.07 23.66 -25.67
N ARG A 298 -14.47 24.69 -26.43
CA ARG A 298 -15.38 25.74 -25.96
C ARG A 298 -16.77 25.21 -25.63
N ALA A 299 -17.11 24.03 -26.15
CA ALA A 299 -18.41 23.42 -25.93
C ALA A 299 -18.57 22.70 -24.58
N ARG A 300 -17.46 22.51 -23.86
CA ARG A 300 -17.43 21.74 -22.61
C ARG A 300 -17.93 22.55 -21.42
N ASP A 301 -18.73 21.92 -20.55
CA ASP A 301 -19.32 22.54 -19.36
C ASP A 301 -19.16 21.73 -18.06
N GLY A 302 -18.07 20.97 -18.00
CA GLY A 302 -17.77 20.04 -16.92
C GLY A 302 -17.77 18.61 -17.45
N GLY A 303 -18.11 17.66 -16.58
CA GLY A 303 -18.13 16.25 -16.91
C GLY A 303 -17.62 15.41 -15.77
N SER A 304 -17.00 14.29 -16.09
CA SER A 304 -16.43 13.39 -15.11
C SER A 304 -15.07 12.86 -15.51
N VAL A 305 -14.23 12.63 -14.50
CA VAL A 305 -13.02 11.83 -14.62
C VAL A 305 -13.18 10.60 -13.75
N SER A 306 -12.98 9.42 -14.33
CA SER A 306 -12.85 8.18 -13.58
C SER A 306 -11.37 7.84 -13.45
N VAL A 307 -10.93 7.41 -12.27
CA VAL A 307 -9.56 6.94 -12.02
C VAL A 307 -9.67 5.59 -11.32
N TYR A 308 -9.12 4.54 -11.92
CA TYR A 308 -9.45 3.18 -11.49
C TYR A 308 -8.28 2.20 -11.63
N ALA A 309 -8.34 1.17 -10.80
CA ALA A 309 -7.57 -0.05 -10.96
C ALA A 309 -8.44 -1.10 -11.66
N ARG A 310 -7.83 -1.94 -12.49
CA ARG A 310 -8.52 -2.99 -13.24
C ARG A 310 -7.73 -4.29 -13.24
N HIS A 311 -8.38 -5.35 -12.78
CA HIS A 311 -7.89 -6.73 -12.78
C HIS A 311 -8.42 -7.50 -13.98
N SER A 312 -7.68 -8.53 -14.39
CA SER A 312 -8.07 -9.47 -15.44
C SER A 312 -8.34 -10.84 -14.85
N LEU A 313 -9.44 -11.46 -15.23
CA LEU A 313 -9.71 -12.87 -14.99
C LEU A 313 -9.96 -13.53 -16.35
N GLY A 314 -8.89 -14.05 -16.97
CA GLY A 314 -8.91 -14.61 -18.32
C GLY A 314 -8.46 -13.64 -19.41
N SER A 315 -8.38 -14.14 -20.64
CA SER A 315 -7.89 -13.44 -21.83
C SER A 315 -8.68 -13.82 -23.10
N GLY A 316 -8.34 -13.21 -24.24
CA GLY A 316 -8.94 -13.53 -25.54
C GLY A 316 -10.45 -13.29 -25.56
N LYS A 317 -11.24 -14.28 -25.97
CA LYS A 317 -12.72 -14.21 -25.94
C LYS A 317 -13.31 -14.47 -24.56
N GLY A 318 -12.57 -15.09 -23.65
CA GLY A 318 -13.05 -15.43 -22.29
C GLY A 318 -12.65 -14.40 -21.24
N TRP A 319 -12.46 -13.13 -21.60
CA TRP A 319 -12.00 -12.12 -20.66
C TRP A 319 -13.12 -11.65 -19.72
N LEU A 320 -12.75 -11.44 -18.46
CA LEU A 320 -13.54 -10.74 -17.46
C LEU A 320 -12.64 -9.67 -16.83
N ARG A 321 -13.09 -8.41 -16.84
CA ARG A 321 -12.42 -7.31 -16.13
C ARG A 321 -13.24 -6.97 -14.91
N VAL A 322 -12.54 -6.82 -13.78
CA VAL A 322 -13.12 -6.30 -12.54
C VAL A 322 -12.32 -5.07 -12.17
N GLY A 323 -12.98 -3.93 -12.04
CA GLY A 323 -12.34 -2.66 -11.73
C GLY A 323 -12.98 -1.95 -10.56
N TYR A 324 -12.23 -1.02 -9.97
CA TYR A 324 -12.70 -0.18 -8.88
C TYR A 324 -11.85 1.09 -8.79
N GLY A 325 -12.44 2.17 -8.29
CA GLY A 325 -11.77 3.45 -8.22
C GLY A 325 -12.70 4.60 -7.87
N PHE A 326 -12.34 5.79 -8.31
CA PHE A 326 -13.06 7.02 -8.03
C PHE A 326 -13.65 7.61 -9.29
N TRP A 327 -14.92 8.01 -9.21
CA TRP A 327 -15.61 8.79 -10.23
C TRP A 327 -15.80 10.21 -9.71
N ILE A 328 -15.16 11.18 -10.37
CA ILE A 328 -15.11 12.59 -9.93
C ILE A 328 -15.94 13.43 -10.89
N LYS A 329 -17.07 13.97 -10.43
CA LYS A 329 -17.95 14.86 -11.20
C LYS A 329 -17.54 16.32 -10.98
N VAL A 330 -17.20 17.00 -12.07
CA VAL A 330 -16.72 18.38 -12.09
C VAL A 330 -17.70 19.26 -12.85
N GLU A 331 -18.10 20.37 -12.25
CA GLU A 331 -19.05 21.32 -12.83
C GLU A 331 -18.40 22.67 -13.17
N LYS A 332 -18.88 23.31 -14.24
CA LYS A 332 -18.41 24.62 -14.73
C LYS A 332 -18.63 25.78 -13.76
N THR A 333 -19.72 25.78 -12.98
CA THR A 333 -20.26 26.96 -12.25
C THR A 333 -19.58 27.26 -10.91
N SER A 334 -18.53 26.55 -10.52
CA SER A 334 -17.76 26.89 -9.31
C SER A 334 -16.74 28.01 -9.56
N SER A 335 -17.20 29.13 -10.12
CA SER A 335 -16.47 30.38 -10.17
C SER A 335 -16.62 31.09 -8.82
N HIS A 336 -15.55 31.07 -8.04
CA HIS A 336 -15.14 32.11 -7.09
C HIS A 336 -15.92 32.42 -5.79
N GLU A 337 -17.15 31.98 -5.52
CA GLU A 337 -17.86 32.52 -4.31
C GLU A 337 -18.39 31.56 -3.22
N LYS A 338 -18.18 30.25 -3.34
CA LYS A 338 -18.23 29.26 -2.23
C LYS A 338 -17.93 27.92 -2.89
N ALA A 339 -16.66 27.50 -2.84
CA ALA A 339 -16.13 26.40 -3.63
C ALA A 339 -16.89 25.09 -3.38
N ARG A 340 -17.87 24.76 -4.23
CA ARG A 340 -18.41 23.41 -4.30
C ARG A 340 -17.30 22.50 -4.79
N LEU A 341 -16.71 21.73 -3.87
CA LEU A 341 -15.79 20.66 -4.19
C LEU A 341 -16.47 19.66 -5.16
N PRO A 342 -15.71 18.99 -6.03
CA PRO A 342 -16.26 17.96 -6.91
C PRO A 342 -17.04 16.90 -6.12
N THR A 343 -18.10 16.38 -6.72
CA THR A 343 -18.77 15.21 -6.14
C THR A 343 -17.96 13.98 -6.51
N VAL A 344 -17.66 13.13 -5.52
CA VAL A 344 -16.89 11.90 -5.73
C VAL A 344 -17.73 10.69 -5.36
N TYR A 345 -17.63 9.67 -6.19
CA TYR A 345 -18.15 8.34 -5.91
C TYR A 345 -16.98 7.38 -5.87
N LEU A 346 -17.02 6.47 -4.90
CA LEU A 346 -16.21 5.26 -4.96
C LEU A 346 -17.06 4.20 -5.64
N TYR A 347 -16.51 3.54 -6.65
CA TYR A 347 -17.25 2.58 -7.45
C TYR A 347 -16.43 1.32 -7.71
N ALA A 348 -17.14 0.24 -7.99
CA ALA A 348 -16.61 -1.00 -8.52
C ALA A 348 -17.48 -1.42 -9.71
N TRP A 349 -16.89 -2.16 -10.64
CA TRP A 349 -17.58 -2.64 -11.82
C TRP A 349 -16.99 -3.94 -12.32
N ALA A 350 -17.77 -4.68 -13.09
CA ALA A 350 -17.31 -5.80 -13.87
C ALA A 350 -17.88 -5.77 -15.28
N SER A 351 -17.06 -6.17 -16.25
CA SER A 351 -17.48 -6.35 -17.63
C SER A 351 -16.79 -7.56 -18.23
N SER A 352 -17.43 -8.15 -19.22
CA SER A 352 -16.90 -9.23 -20.03
C SER A 352 -17.25 -9.01 -21.50
N HIS A 353 -16.88 -9.95 -22.35
CA HIS A 353 -17.37 -9.96 -23.73
C HIS A 353 -18.89 -10.16 -23.85
N GLU A 354 -19.55 -10.75 -22.85
CA GLU A 354 -21.00 -11.04 -22.86
C GLU A 354 -21.83 -9.92 -22.24
N PHE A 355 -21.23 -9.11 -21.36
CA PHE A 355 -21.87 -7.98 -20.71
C PHE A 355 -20.87 -6.82 -20.58
N ALA A 356 -21.06 -5.79 -21.40
CA ALA A 356 -20.23 -4.59 -21.46
C ALA A 356 -21.09 -3.35 -21.69
N GLY A 357 -20.50 -2.16 -21.53
CA GLY A 357 -21.23 -0.90 -21.65
C GLY A 357 -22.33 -0.80 -20.59
N ASP A 358 -23.55 -0.49 -21.01
CA ASP A 358 -24.70 -0.31 -20.12
C ASP A 358 -25.14 -1.60 -19.40
N ALA A 359 -24.70 -2.76 -19.89
CA ALA A 359 -24.93 -4.06 -19.24
C ALA A 359 -23.84 -4.43 -18.22
N ALA A 360 -22.86 -3.55 -17.97
CA ALA A 360 -21.83 -3.80 -16.97
C ALA A 360 -22.42 -3.84 -15.56
N ILE A 361 -21.97 -4.83 -14.78
CA ILE A 361 -22.32 -4.94 -13.36
C ILE A 361 -21.61 -3.81 -12.62
N TYR A 362 -22.34 -3.08 -11.78
CA TYR A 362 -21.84 -1.83 -11.22
C TYR A 362 -22.38 -1.58 -9.81
N ALA A 363 -21.47 -1.17 -8.91
CA ALA A 363 -21.83 -0.71 -7.58
C ALA A 363 -21.10 0.58 -7.23
N GLU A 364 -21.81 1.59 -6.73
CA GLU A 364 -21.21 2.84 -6.30
C GLU A 364 -21.68 3.30 -4.92
N ALA A 365 -20.88 4.17 -4.32
CA ALA A 365 -21.21 4.89 -3.10
C ALA A 365 -20.68 6.31 -3.21
N LYS A 366 -21.56 7.30 -3.02
CA LYS A 366 -21.15 8.69 -2.93
C LYS A 366 -20.29 8.88 -1.67
N LEU A 367 -19.11 9.46 -1.84
CA LEU A 367 -18.25 9.85 -0.72
C LEU A 367 -18.80 11.12 -0.06
N SER A 368 -18.61 11.23 1.25
CA SER A 368 -19.10 12.38 2.02
C SER A 368 -18.36 13.68 1.68
N SER A 369 -17.15 13.61 1.13
CA SER A 369 -16.35 14.77 0.71
C SER A 369 -15.28 14.36 -0.30
N PHE A 370 -14.92 15.29 -1.20
CA PHE A 370 -13.76 15.19 -2.09
C PHE A 370 -12.43 15.08 -1.33
N GLU A 371 -12.37 15.66 -0.13
CA GLU A 371 -11.16 15.65 0.72
C GLU A 371 -10.68 14.24 1.06
N LEU A 372 -11.59 13.25 1.11
CA LEU A 372 -11.24 11.85 1.38
C LEU A 372 -10.34 11.22 0.31
N ILE A 373 -10.26 11.81 -0.87
CA ILE A 373 -9.35 11.34 -1.94
C ILE A 373 -8.27 12.38 -2.27
N SER A 374 -8.19 13.45 -1.48
CA SER A 374 -7.29 14.57 -1.71
C SER A 374 -6.56 14.99 -0.43
N THR A 375 -6.95 16.10 0.20
CA THR A 375 -6.22 16.66 1.35
C THR A 375 -6.25 15.79 2.60
N LYS A 376 -7.20 14.84 2.69
CA LYS A 376 -7.33 13.86 3.79
C LYS A 376 -7.16 12.41 3.29
N ALA A 377 -6.59 12.22 2.11
CA ALA A 377 -6.44 10.89 1.51
C ALA A 377 -5.69 9.94 2.44
N GLU A 378 -4.59 10.41 3.03
CA GLU A 378 -3.79 9.61 3.95
C GLU A 378 -4.60 9.17 5.17
N ASP A 379 -5.26 10.10 5.86
CA ASP A 379 -6.02 9.82 7.10
C ASP A 379 -7.27 8.97 6.87
N SER A 380 -7.81 8.98 5.66
CA SER A 380 -9.04 8.28 5.31
C SER A 380 -8.84 6.95 4.58
N VAL A 381 -7.59 6.51 4.39
CA VAL A 381 -7.25 5.27 3.67
C VAL A 381 -8.06 4.07 4.17
N ASP A 382 -8.09 3.81 5.48
CA ASP A 382 -8.80 2.65 6.05
C ASP A 382 -10.31 2.69 5.76
N LYS A 383 -10.90 3.90 5.82
CA LYS A 383 -12.31 4.13 5.51
C LYS A 383 -12.58 3.88 4.01
N VAL A 384 -11.72 4.40 3.14
CA VAL A 384 -11.83 4.23 1.68
C VAL A 384 -11.65 2.76 1.30
N GLU A 385 -10.67 2.06 1.86
CA GLU A 385 -10.45 0.63 1.66
C GLU A 385 -11.66 -0.21 2.09
N THR A 386 -12.24 0.10 3.24
CA THR A 386 -13.45 -0.58 3.73
C THR A 386 -14.62 -0.39 2.77
N LEU A 387 -14.83 0.83 2.29
CA LEU A 387 -15.90 1.12 1.33
C LEU A 387 -15.62 0.43 -0.03
N ALA A 388 -14.36 0.40 -0.48
CA ALA A 388 -13.97 -0.22 -1.74
C ALA A 388 -14.22 -1.72 -1.70
N SER A 389 -13.82 -2.36 -0.58
CA SER A 389 -14.07 -3.78 -0.33
C SER A 389 -15.57 -4.11 -0.37
N LYS A 390 -16.43 -3.26 0.21
CA LYS A 390 -17.89 -3.43 0.14
C LYS A 390 -18.43 -3.33 -1.28
N ARG A 391 -18.05 -2.29 -2.04
CA ARG A 391 -18.49 -2.12 -3.44
C ARG A 391 -18.02 -3.30 -4.31
N LEU A 392 -16.79 -3.75 -4.10
CA LEU A 392 -16.21 -4.87 -4.83
C LEU A 392 -16.94 -6.18 -4.52
N ILE A 393 -17.29 -6.44 -3.26
CA ILE A 393 -18.11 -7.62 -2.89
C ILE A 393 -19.47 -7.58 -3.57
N GLU A 394 -20.15 -6.43 -3.60
CA GLU A 394 -21.47 -6.30 -4.26
C GLU A 394 -21.37 -6.70 -5.75
N VAL A 395 -20.37 -6.19 -6.48
CA VAL A 395 -20.11 -6.56 -7.88
C VAL A 395 -19.80 -8.05 -8.02
N LEU A 396 -18.99 -8.62 -7.12
CA LEU A 396 -18.63 -10.03 -7.17
C LEU A 396 -19.82 -10.95 -6.85
N GLN A 397 -20.72 -10.55 -5.95
CA GLN A 397 -21.95 -11.28 -5.63
C GLN A 397 -22.92 -11.27 -6.82
N GLU A 398 -23.04 -10.14 -7.50
CA GLU A 398 -23.87 -10.04 -8.71
C GLU A 398 -23.28 -10.87 -9.86
N LEU A 399 -21.96 -10.90 -10.01
CA LEU A 399 -21.28 -11.82 -10.94
C LEU A 399 -21.53 -13.30 -10.61
N GLU A 400 -21.49 -13.67 -9.33
CA GLU A 400 -21.79 -15.04 -8.88
C GLU A 400 -23.24 -15.41 -9.18
N ALA A 401 -24.19 -14.50 -8.94
CA ALA A 401 -25.60 -14.71 -9.24
C ALA A 401 -25.87 -14.83 -10.75
N ASN A 402 -25.21 -14.02 -11.57
CA ASN A 402 -25.33 -14.00 -13.03
C ASN A 402 -24.39 -15.01 -13.73
N SER A 403 -24.31 -16.21 -13.16
CA SER A 403 -23.28 -17.21 -13.51
C SER A 403 -23.35 -17.74 -14.94
N THR A 404 -24.43 -17.52 -15.70
CA THR A 404 -24.55 -17.99 -17.08
C THR A 404 -23.47 -17.42 -18.00
N THR A 405 -22.91 -16.27 -17.64
CA THR A 405 -21.97 -15.50 -18.47
C THR A 405 -20.48 -15.66 -18.08
N THR A 406 -20.19 -16.55 -17.13
CA THR A 406 -18.85 -16.76 -16.59
C THR A 406 -18.41 -18.21 -16.74
N SER A 407 -17.14 -18.42 -17.09
CA SER A 407 -16.53 -19.75 -17.17
C SER A 407 -16.44 -20.41 -15.78
N LYS A 408 -16.32 -21.74 -15.73
CA LYS A 408 -16.15 -22.49 -14.46
C LYS A 408 -14.97 -21.96 -13.63
N LYS A 409 -13.84 -21.66 -14.29
CA LYS A 409 -12.66 -21.06 -13.66
C LYS A 409 -12.93 -19.67 -13.09
N GLN A 410 -13.63 -18.81 -13.83
CA GLN A 410 -14.03 -17.48 -13.34
C GLN A 410 -14.97 -17.57 -12.14
N LYS A 411 -15.99 -18.44 -12.18
CA LYS A 411 -16.90 -18.66 -11.04
C LYS A 411 -16.13 -19.05 -9.79
N MET A 412 -15.20 -19.99 -9.91
CA MET A 412 -14.37 -20.40 -8.78
C MET A 412 -13.49 -19.25 -8.26
N ALA A 413 -12.85 -18.49 -9.15
CA ALA A 413 -12.06 -17.32 -8.76
C ALA A 413 -12.90 -16.25 -8.05
N ILE A 414 -14.12 -15.97 -8.55
CA ILE A 414 -15.09 -15.06 -7.93
C ILE A 414 -15.44 -15.52 -6.50
N ASN A 415 -15.73 -16.81 -6.32
CA ASN A 415 -16.09 -17.35 -5.01
C ASN A 415 -14.92 -17.30 -4.02
N LEU A 416 -13.70 -17.54 -4.49
CA LEU A 416 -12.48 -17.39 -3.68
C LEU A 416 -12.24 -15.92 -3.31
N LEU A 417 -12.47 -14.98 -4.24
CA LEU A 417 -12.38 -13.54 -3.99
C LEU A 417 -13.41 -13.08 -2.94
N LEU A 418 -14.67 -13.51 -3.07
CA LEU A 418 -15.73 -13.21 -2.11
C LEU A 418 -15.35 -13.67 -0.70
N LYS A 419 -14.79 -14.88 -0.58
CA LYS A 419 -14.31 -15.41 0.70
C LYS A 419 -13.14 -14.59 1.25
N ALA A 420 -12.13 -14.29 0.43
CA ALA A 420 -10.92 -13.60 0.85
C ALA A 420 -11.21 -12.15 1.28
N ILE A 421 -11.94 -11.39 0.46
CA ILE A 421 -12.28 -9.99 0.74
C ILE A 421 -13.32 -9.91 1.86
N GLY A 422 -14.31 -10.82 1.87
CA GLY A 422 -15.34 -10.87 2.91
C GLY A 422 -14.80 -11.22 4.30
N ALA A 423 -13.76 -12.05 4.39
CA ALA A 423 -13.09 -12.36 5.67
C ALA A 423 -12.48 -11.11 6.31
N LYS A 424 -11.88 -10.24 5.49
CA LYS A 424 -11.20 -8.99 5.91
C LYS A 424 -12.17 -7.89 6.39
N LEU A 425 -13.45 -7.97 6.03
CA LEU A 425 -14.48 -7.03 6.48
C LEU A 425 -15.12 -7.41 7.82
N LYS A 426 -14.95 -8.65 8.27
CA LYS A 426 -15.47 -9.05 9.58
C LYS A 426 -14.58 -8.40 10.65
N PRO A 427 -15.15 -7.66 11.63
CA PRO A 427 -14.35 -7.15 12.73
C PRO A 427 -13.65 -8.34 13.39
N ALA A 428 -12.35 -8.24 13.58
CA ALA A 428 -11.62 -9.21 14.39
C ALA A 428 -12.37 -9.31 15.71
N LYS A 429 -12.91 -10.50 16.02
CA LYS A 429 -13.53 -10.73 17.32
C LYS A 429 -12.48 -10.34 18.36
N ALA A 430 -12.79 -9.35 19.20
CA ALA A 430 -11.91 -8.98 20.29
C ALA A 430 -11.73 -10.23 21.16
N GLY A 431 -10.53 -10.80 21.08
CA GLY A 431 -10.09 -11.93 21.89
C GLY A 431 -9.32 -11.43 23.09
#